data_AF-A0A965PGF5-F1
#
_entry.id   AF-A0A965PGF5-F1
#
_cell.length_a   1.000
_cell.length_b   1.000
_cell.length_c   1.000
_cell.angle_alpha   90.00
_cell.angle_beta   90.00
_cell.angle_gamma   90.00
#
_symmetry.space_group_name_H-M   'P 1'
#
loop_
_entity.id
_entity.type
_entity.pdbx_description
1 polymer ?
#
loop_
_entity_poly.entity_id
_entity_poly.type
_entity_poly.pdbx_seq_one_letter_code
_entity_poly.pdbx_strand_id
1 'polypeptide(L)'
;MKNKVLFNYPIEEVLSTTLSLQTIQRTLEKEFKIRYFDFNSFIENKSLQNIKSWDKEKQNKFIKTIGGVKNFNKTKDFLKSKNLL
;
A
#
# COMPACT_ATOMS: atom_id res chain seq x y z
N MET A 1 25.12 -24.59 -4.62
CA MET A 1 23.83 -23.88 -4.80
C MET A 1 23.83 -22.65 -3.91
N LYS A 2 23.73 -21.43 -4.45
CA LYS A 2 23.58 -20.22 -3.62
C LYS A 2 22.18 -20.25 -3.01
N ASN A 3 22.08 -20.47 -1.70
CA ASN A 3 20.83 -20.33 -0.97
C ASN A 3 20.34 -18.88 -1.18
N LYS A 4 19.27 -18.71 -1.95
CA LYS A 4 18.56 -17.42 -2.02
C LYS A 4 18.01 -17.18 -0.62
N VAL A 5 18.64 -16.26 0.12
CA VAL A 5 18.09 -15.77 1.37
C VAL A 5 16.75 -15.11 1.04
N LEU A 6 15.65 -15.79 1.38
CA LEU A 6 14.31 -15.25 1.28
C LEU A 6 14.14 -14.28 2.45
N PHE A 7 14.54 -13.02 2.24
CA PHE A 7 14.20 -11.95 3.17
C PHE A 7 12.68 -11.77 3.17
N ASN A 8 12.02 -12.36 4.15
CA ASN A 8 10.58 -12.26 4.35
C ASN A 8 10.30 -11.12 5.32
N TYR A 9 10.34 -9.89 4.82
CA TYR A 9 9.97 -8.71 5.62
C TYR A 9 8.45 -8.73 5.91
N PRO A 10 8.03 -8.33 7.13
CA PRO A 10 6.63 -8.02 7.43
C PRO A 10 6.07 -7.03 6.42
N ILE A 11 4.79 -7.19 6.05
CA ILE A 11 4.19 -6.33 5.03
C ILE A 11 4.08 -4.89 5.53
N GLU A 12 3.87 -4.70 6.83
CA GLU A 12 3.83 -3.41 7.51
C GLU A 12 5.15 -2.64 7.34
N GLU A 13 6.29 -3.30 7.47
CA GLU A 13 7.61 -2.65 7.28
C GLU A 13 7.82 -2.24 5.82
N VAL A 14 7.42 -3.11 4.88
CA VAL A 14 7.47 -2.82 3.45
C VAL A 14 6.60 -1.60 3.12
N LEU A 15 5.37 -1.57 3.64
CA LEU A 15 4.45 -0.46 3.42
C LEU A 15 4.96 0.82 4.09
N SER A 16 5.39 0.76 5.34
CA SER A 16 5.97 1.91 6.06
C SER A 16 7.14 2.53 5.29
N THR A 17 8.06 1.69 4.81
CA THR A 17 9.20 2.13 3.99
C THR A 17 8.75 2.70 2.64
N THR A 18 7.78 2.09 1.98
CA THR A 18 7.31 2.56 0.67
C THR A 18 6.56 3.88 0.80
N LEU A 19 5.72 3.98 1.81
CA LEU A 19 4.90 5.15 2.09
C LEU A 19 5.74 6.34 2.59
N SER A 20 6.95 6.13 3.12
CA SER A 20 7.87 7.21 3.46
C SER A 20 8.58 7.84 2.24
N LEU A 21 8.52 7.19 1.07
CA LEU A 21 9.13 7.72 -0.15
C LEU A 21 8.33 8.92 -0.68
N GLN A 22 9.00 10.05 -0.88
CA GLN A 22 8.38 11.29 -1.39
C GLN A 22 7.70 11.09 -2.76
N THR A 23 8.26 10.23 -3.61
CA THR A 23 7.68 9.90 -4.92
C THR A 23 6.33 9.19 -4.78
N ILE A 24 6.24 8.24 -3.84
CA ILE A 24 4.98 7.53 -3.53
C ILE A 24 3.95 8.50 -2.97
N GLN A 25 4.35 9.38 -2.05
CA GLN A 25 3.47 10.43 -1.50
C GLN A 25 2.87 11.30 -2.60
N ARG A 26 3.70 11.77 -3.54
CA ARG A 26 3.24 12.57 -4.70
C ARG A 26 2.29 11.79 -5.61
N THR A 27 2.56 10.50 -5.85
CA THR A 27 1.68 9.65 -6.65
C THR A 27 0.33 9.44 -5.97
N LEU A 28 0.33 9.19 -4.66
CA LEU A 28 -0.88 8.99 -3.86
C LEU A 28 -1.77 10.24 -3.86
N GLU A 29 -1.15 11.41 -3.73
CA GLU A 29 -1.85 12.67 -3.82
C GLU A 29 -2.41 12.92 -5.23
N LYS A 30 -1.59 12.77 -6.27
CA LYS A 30 -1.96 13.12 -7.65
C LYS A 30 -3.07 12.22 -8.18
N GLU A 31 -2.91 10.90 -8.02
CA GLU A 31 -3.74 9.89 -8.67
C GLU A 31 -4.92 9.42 -7.80
N PHE A 32 -4.73 9.40 -6.48
CA PHE A 32 -5.70 8.83 -5.56
C PHE A 32 -6.33 9.87 -4.62
N LYS A 33 -5.83 11.11 -4.63
CA LYS A 33 -6.27 12.21 -3.75
C LYS A 33 -6.13 11.86 -2.26
N ILE A 34 -5.13 11.04 -1.93
CA ILE A 34 -4.81 10.64 -0.57
C ILE A 34 -3.55 11.39 -0.12
N ARG A 35 -3.61 12.03 1.05
CA ARG A 35 -2.46 12.66 1.72
C ARG A 35 -2.39 12.15 3.15
N TYR A 36 -1.18 11.85 3.62
CA TYR A 36 -0.91 11.40 4.98
C TYR A 36 0.57 11.67 5.32
N PHE A 37 0.91 11.61 6.61
CA PHE A 37 2.24 12.01 7.09
C PHE A 37 3.13 10.82 7.48
N ASP A 38 2.53 9.68 7.84
CA ASP A 38 3.22 8.48 8.27
C ASP A 38 2.34 7.22 8.09
N PHE A 39 2.90 6.04 8.36
CA PHE A 39 2.20 4.76 8.21
C PHE A 39 0.94 4.63 9.08
N ASN A 40 0.96 5.10 10.32
CA ASN A 40 -0.18 4.99 11.22
C ASN A 40 -1.30 5.92 10.75
N SER A 41 -0.94 7.17 10.44
CA SER A 41 -1.81 8.17 9.82
C SER A 41 -2.42 7.67 8.51
N PHE A 42 -1.69 6.85 7.73
CA PHE A 42 -2.20 6.22 6.53
C PHE A 42 -3.32 5.22 6.87
N ILE A 43 -3.07 4.25 7.75
CA ILE A 43 -4.05 3.19 8.07
C ILE A 43 -5.34 3.76 8.67
N GLU A 44 -5.25 4.83 9.44
CA GLU A 44 -6.39 5.50 10.06
C GLU A 44 -7.10 6.49 9.12
N ASN A 45 -6.54 6.74 7.93
CA ASN A 45 -7.05 7.75 7.02
C ASN A 45 -8.43 7.34 6.46
N LYS A 46 -9.45 8.14 6.79
CA LYS A 46 -10.83 7.93 6.34
C LYS A 46 -10.96 7.88 4.82
N SER A 47 -10.09 8.57 4.08
CA SER A 47 -10.08 8.53 2.61
C SER A 47 -9.78 7.13 2.06
N LEU A 48 -9.12 6.25 2.83
CA LEU A 48 -8.91 4.85 2.44
C LEU A 48 -10.19 4.02 2.45
N GLN A 49 -11.23 4.43 3.20
CA GLN A 49 -12.53 3.75 3.17
C GLN A 49 -13.18 3.84 1.78
N ASN A 50 -12.83 4.85 1.00
CA ASN A 50 -13.32 5.03 -0.37
C ASN A 50 -12.67 4.07 -1.37
N ILE A 51 -11.65 3.29 -0.98
CA ILE A 51 -11.02 2.32 -1.90
C ILE A 51 -12.03 1.29 -2.39
N LYS A 52 -12.96 0.87 -1.52
CA LYS A 52 -14.00 -0.11 -1.84
C LYS A 52 -14.94 0.34 -2.96
N SER A 53 -15.15 1.65 -3.11
CA SER A 53 -16.00 2.20 -4.17
C SER A 53 -15.27 2.43 -5.49
N TRP A 54 -13.93 2.29 -5.51
CA TRP A 54 -13.16 2.36 -6.75
C TRP A 54 -13.38 1.12 -7.60
N ASP A 55 -13.24 1.29 -8.92
CA ASP A 55 -13.17 0.16 -9.82
C ASP A 55 -11.93 -0.72 -9.54
N LYS A 56 -11.98 -1.96 -10.01
CA LYS A 56 -10.92 -2.95 -9.76
C LYS A 56 -9.55 -2.52 -10.32
N GLU A 57 -9.53 -1.79 -11.43
CA GLU A 57 -8.28 -1.34 -12.04
C GLU A 57 -7.58 -0.33 -11.13
N LYS A 58 -8.34 0.66 -10.65
CA LYS A 58 -7.85 1.67 -9.72
C LYS A 58 -7.43 1.07 -8.38
N GLN A 59 -8.19 0.12 -7.83
CA GLN A 59 -7.79 -0.62 -6.62
C GLN A 59 -6.45 -1.36 -6.84
N ASN A 60 -6.31 -2.08 -7.95
CA ASN A 60 -5.09 -2.81 -8.26
C ASN A 60 -3.89 -1.87 -8.46
N LYS A 61 -4.10 -0.71 -9.10
CA LYS A 61 -3.08 0.32 -9.26
C LYS A 61 -2.61 0.82 -7.89
N PHE A 62 -3.55 1.15 -6.99
CA PHE A 62 -3.25 1.59 -5.63
C PHE A 62 -2.41 0.57 -4.85
N ILE A 63 -2.83 -0.70 -4.87
CA ILE A 63 -2.10 -1.80 -4.20
C ILE A 63 -0.66 -1.90 -4.74
N LYS A 64 -0.48 -1.80 -6.06
CA LYS A 64 0.85 -1.81 -6.69
C LYS A 64 1.67 -0.56 -6.30
N THR A 65 1.04 0.60 -6.15
CA THR A 65 1.73 1.84 -5.75
C THR A 65 2.31 1.71 -4.34
N ILE A 66 1.54 1.22 -3.37
CA ILE A 66 1.99 1.19 -1.97
C ILE A 66 2.80 -0.05 -1.62
N GLY A 67 2.55 -1.19 -2.28
CA GLY A 67 3.18 -2.47 -1.95
C GLY A 67 4.17 -2.99 -3.00
N GLY A 68 4.18 -2.39 -4.19
CA GLY A 68 4.91 -2.91 -5.34
C GLY A 68 4.27 -4.18 -5.93
N VAL A 69 4.71 -4.55 -7.14
CA VAL A 69 4.22 -5.75 -7.84
C VAL A 69 4.55 -7.03 -7.06
N LYS A 70 5.73 -7.09 -6.45
CA LYS A 70 6.20 -8.27 -5.71
C LYS A 70 5.36 -8.58 -4.46
N ASN A 71 4.81 -7.56 -3.79
CA ASN A 71 4.02 -7.74 -2.57
C ASN A 71 2.52 -7.52 -2.81
N PHE A 72 2.05 -7.58 -4.07
CA PHE A 72 0.67 -7.28 -4.42
C PHE A 72 -0.36 -8.07 -3.57
N ASN A 73 -0.23 -9.40 -3.51
CA ASN A 73 -1.15 -10.24 -2.74
C ASN A 73 -1.07 -9.95 -1.24
N LYS A 74 0.14 -9.86 -0.68
CA LYS A 74 0.35 -9.52 0.74
C LYS A 74 -0.27 -8.17 1.11
N THR A 75 -0.11 -7.17 0.24
CA THR A 75 -0.68 -5.83 0.41
C THR A 75 -2.19 -5.85 0.34
N LYS A 76 -2.74 -6.60 -0.63
CA LYS A 76 -4.19 -6.77 -0.77
C LYS A 76 -4.79 -7.43 0.47
N ASP A 77 -4.17 -8.49 0.97
CA ASP A 77 -4.65 -9.21 2.15
C ASP A 77 -4.53 -8.37 3.41
N PHE A 78 -3.46 -7.57 3.53
CA PHE A 78 -3.32 -6.58 4.59
C PHE A 78 -4.43 -5.52 4.56
N LEU A 79 -4.75 -4.95 3.40
CA LEU A 79 -5.83 -3.97 3.29
C LEU A 79 -7.20 -4.57 3.63
N LYS A 80 -7.44 -5.84 3.26
CA LYS A 80 -8.64 -6.58 3.66
C LYS A 80 -8.71 -6.80 5.17
N SER A 81 -7.61 -7.18 5.81
CA SER A 81 -7.58 -7.38 7.27
C SER A 81 -7.84 -6.09 8.05
N LYS A 82 -7.55 -4.93 7.44
CA LYS A 82 -7.90 -3.59 7.94
C LYS A 82 -9.28 -3.10 7.48
N ASN A 83 -10.06 -3.93 6.79
CA ASN A 83 -11.38 -3.59 6.25
C ASN A 83 -11.36 -2.39 5.27
N LEU A 84 -10.24 -2.17 4.58
CA LEU A 84 -10.04 -1.10 3.58
C LEU A 84 -10.31 -1.54 2.14
N LEU A 85 -10.34 -2.86 1.90
CA LEU A 85 -10.73 -3.52 0.66
C LEU A 85 -11.78 -4.59 0.96
#